data_AF-A0A0P7YWG5-F1
#
_entry.id   AF-A0A0P7YWG5-F1
#
_cell.length_a   1.000
_cell.length_b   1.000
_cell.length_c   1.000
_cell.angle_alpha   90.00
_cell.angle_beta   90.00
_cell.angle_gamma   90.00
#
_symmetry.space_group_name_H-M   'P 1'
#
loop_
_entity.id
_entity.type
_entity.pdbx_description
1 polymer ?
#
loop_
_entity_poly.entity_id
_entity_poly.type
_entity_poly.pdbx_seq_one_letter_code
_entity_poly.pdbx_strand_id
1 'polypeptide(L)'
;MTFLAASASIHDRSAVAVTLVPDMLGGGARRALRIAVDAIVLAFALLMAWFCWRWFRPDVLIATGFDTRAFQQETFNFVYAEPTNTLGIPKIWVWLVMPLFTLGLILHAVHNLIAGLRGEAPEPEQAT
;
A
#
# COMPACT_ATOMS: atom_id res chain seq x y z
N MET A 1 10.06 -6.77 -8.19
CA MET A 1 10.50 -7.58 -7.04
C MET A 1 10.39 -6.83 -5.72
N THR A 2 10.81 -5.56 -5.62
CA THR A 2 10.72 -4.77 -4.37
C THR A 2 9.31 -4.59 -3.81
N PHE A 3 8.28 -4.41 -4.63
CA PHE A 3 6.90 -4.23 -4.13
C PHE A 3 6.25 -5.52 -3.63
N LEU A 4 6.52 -6.66 -4.26
CA LEU A 4 6.05 -7.96 -3.79
C LEU A 4 6.81 -8.39 -2.53
N ALA A 5 8.13 -8.15 -2.50
CA ALA A 5 8.94 -8.37 -1.30
C ALA A 5 8.54 -7.44 -0.15
N ALA A 6 8.18 -6.18 -0.43
CA ALA A 6 7.63 -5.25 0.56
C ALA A 6 6.23 -5.69 1.03
N SER A 7 5.40 -6.24 0.13
CA SER A 7 4.11 -6.81 0.51
C SER A 7 4.28 -8.01 1.44
N ALA A 8 5.23 -8.89 1.15
CA ALA A 8 5.56 -10.04 2.00
C ALA A 8 6.14 -9.61 3.35
N SER A 9 7.06 -8.64 3.39
CA SER A 9 7.63 -8.18 4.66
C SER A 9 6.63 -7.44 5.55
N ILE A 10 5.56 -6.90 4.98
CA ILE A 10 4.42 -6.35 5.75
C ILE A 10 3.53 -7.46 6.29
N HIS A 11 3.33 -8.54 5.53
CA HIS A 11 2.63 -9.74 6.01
C HIS A 11 3.34 -10.34 7.24
N ASP A 12 4.67 -10.51 7.15
CA ASP A 12 5.49 -11.08 8.23
C ASP A 12 5.78 -10.07 9.36
N ARG A 13 5.29 -8.83 9.24
CA ARG A 13 5.57 -7.71 10.16
C ARG A 13 7.08 -7.42 10.34
N SER A 14 7.92 -7.88 9.41
CA SER A 14 9.38 -7.72 9.43
C SER A 14 9.84 -6.40 8.79
N ALA A 15 8.96 -5.69 8.08
CA ALA A 15 9.26 -4.40 7.47
C ALA A 15 9.55 -3.27 8.50
N VAL A 16 8.98 -3.36 9.70
CA VAL A 16 9.13 -2.37 10.79
C VAL A 16 9.44 -3.11 12.08
N ALA A 17 10.51 -3.90 12.08
CA ALA A 17 10.98 -4.60 13.26
C ALA A 17 11.73 -3.64 14.21
N VAL A 18 11.02 -2.76 14.89
CA VAL A 18 11.53 -2.09 16.10
C VAL A 18 11.28 -3.05 17.26
N THR A 19 12.11 -4.09 17.40
CA THR A 19 11.95 -5.12 18.45
C THR A 19 12.38 -4.64 19.83
N LEU A 20 13.27 -3.63 19.89
CA LEU A 20 13.79 -3.07 21.14
C LEU A 20 12.71 -2.51 22.07
N VAL A 21 11.69 -1.83 21.55
CA VAL A 21 10.65 -1.19 22.38
C VAL A 21 9.57 -2.19 22.87
N PRO A 22 9.02 -3.09 22.03
CA PRO A 22 8.09 -4.13 22.43
C PRO A 22 8.64 -5.10 23.49
N ASP A 23 9.94 -5.36 23.47
CA ASP A 23 10.56 -6.32 24.39
C ASP A 23 10.75 -5.75 25.80
N MET A 24 10.67 -4.43 25.96
CA MET A 24 10.68 -3.75 27.26
C MET A 24 9.28 -3.59 27.89
N LEU A 25 8.21 -3.98 27.17
CA LEU A 25 6.82 -3.74 27.57
C LEU A 25 6.13 -5.02 28.07
N GLY A 26 5.33 -4.89 29.13
CA GLY A 26 4.43 -5.96 29.59
C GLY A 26 3.37 -6.33 28.54
N GLY A 27 2.76 -7.52 28.66
CA GLY A 27 1.89 -8.11 27.62
C GLY A 27 0.74 -7.22 27.13
N GLY A 28 0.11 -6.45 28.03
CA GLY A 28 -0.96 -5.52 27.68
C GLY A 28 -0.49 -4.30 26.87
N ALA A 29 0.59 -3.65 27.31
CA ALA A 29 1.16 -2.49 26.61
C ALA A 29 1.76 -2.89 25.25
N ARG A 30 2.40 -4.06 25.17
CA ARG A 30 2.89 -4.63 23.90
C ARG A 30 1.74 -4.86 22.90
N ARG A 31 0.57 -5.33 23.37
CA ARG A 31 -0.61 -5.50 22.53
C ARG A 31 -1.17 -4.17 22.03
N ALA A 32 -1.30 -3.17 22.91
CA ALA A 32 -1.78 -1.85 22.53
C ALA A 32 -0.86 -1.19 21.47
N LEU A 33 0.46 -1.29 21.67
CA LEU A 33 1.44 -0.77 20.71
C LEU A 33 1.32 -1.44 19.34
N ARG A 34 1.15 -2.77 19.29
CA ARG A 34 0.94 -3.49 18.02
C ARG A 34 -0.32 -3.03 17.29
N ILE A 35 -1.44 -2.91 17.99
CA ILE A 35 -2.69 -2.43 17.41
C ILE A 35 -2.52 -1.02 16.85
N ALA A 36 -1.81 -0.14 17.58
CA ALA A 36 -1.52 1.22 17.10
C ALA A 36 -0.69 1.22 15.82
N VAL A 37 0.36 0.39 15.74
CA VAL A 37 1.16 0.23 14.51
C VAL A 37 0.31 -0.30 13.36
N ASP A 38 -0.48 -1.36 13.58
CA ASP A 38 -1.36 -1.94 12.55
C ASP A 38 -2.39 -0.91 12.05
N ALA A 39 -2.92 -0.07 12.95
CA ALA A 39 -3.83 1.03 12.58
C ALA A 39 -3.13 2.14 11.77
N ILE A 40 -1.89 2.50 12.10
CA ILE A 40 -1.10 3.48 11.33
C ILE A 40 -0.81 2.94 9.92
N VAL A 41 -0.44 1.66 9.81
CA VAL A 41 -0.20 1.00 8.52
C VAL A 41 -1.47 0.98 7.68
N LEU A 42 -2.63 0.68 8.28
CA LEU A 42 -3.91 0.75 7.57
C LEU A 42 -4.24 2.17 7.11
N ALA A 43 -4.04 3.18 7.97
CA ALA A 43 -4.24 4.58 7.58
C ALA A 43 -3.36 4.98 6.40
N PHE A 44 -2.08 4.59 6.41
CA PHE A 44 -1.17 4.79 5.29
C PHE A 44 -1.65 4.07 4.01
N ALA A 45 -2.15 2.84 4.14
CA ALA A 45 -2.70 2.07 3.03
C ALA A 45 -3.90 2.78 2.37
N LEU A 46 -4.81 3.33 3.17
CA LEU A 46 -5.96 4.09 2.69
C LEU A 46 -5.55 5.40 2.00
N LEU A 47 -4.55 6.10 2.54
CA LEU A 47 -3.97 7.28 1.89
C LEU A 47 -3.33 6.93 0.54
N MET A 48 -2.65 5.78 0.45
CA MET A 48 -2.09 5.31 -0.81
C MET A 48 -3.19 5.01 -1.85
N ALA A 49 -4.31 4.42 -1.43
CA ALA A 49 -5.46 4.20 -2.32
C ALA A 49 -6.05 5.53 -2.81
N TRP A 50 -6.13 6.53 -1.94
CA TRP A 50 -6.55 7.87 -2.32
C TRP A 50 -5.59 8.51 -3.33
N PHE A 51 -4.27 8.36 -3.16
CA PHE A 51 -3.30 8.83 -4.15
C PHE A 51 -3.41 8.07 -5.47
N CYS A 52 -3.59 6.75 -5.46
CA CYS A 52 -3.84 5.97 -6.68
C CYS A 52 -5.09 6.48 -7.40
N TRP A 53 -6.18 6.75 -6.68
CA TRP A 53 -7.36 7.38 -7.27
C TRP A 53 -7.02 8.74 -7.91
N ARG A 54 -6.27 9.60 -7.19
CA ARG A 54 -5.92 10.94 -7.67
C ARG A 54 -4.96 10.94 -8.85
N TRP A 55 -4.06 9.96 -8.93
CA TRP A 55 -3.09 9.80 -10.01
C TRP A 55 -3.69 9.18 -11.25
N PHE A 56 -4.63 8.23 -11.12
CA PHE A 56 -5.21 7.55 -12.28
C PHE A 56 -6.51 8.20 -12.75
N ARG A 57 -7.28 8.85 -11.87
CA ARG A 57 -8.57 9.51 -12.18
C ARG A 57 -9.43 8.70 -13.16
N PRO A 58 -9.76 7.44 -12.83
CA PRO A 58 -10.55 6.58 -13.72
C PRO A 58 -11.92 7.19 -14.03
N ASP A 59 -12.46 7.98 -13.10
CA ASP A 59 -13.69 8.76 -13.27
C ASP A 59 -13.64 9.68 -14.50
N VAL A 60 -12.57 10.46 -14.64
CA VAL A 60 -12.40 11.38 -15.77
C VAL A 60 -12.05 10.63 -17.04
N LEU A 61 -11.18 9.63 -16.96
CA LEU A 61 -10.78 8.85 -18.13
C LEU A 61 -11.99 8.19 -18.82
N ILE A 62 -12.93 7.66 -18.03
CA ILE A 62 -14.17 7.07 -18.55
C ILE A 62 -15.09 8.17 -19.09
N ALA A 63 -15.22 9.30 -18.39
CA ALA A 63 -16.06 10.43 -18.81
C ALA A 63 -15.59 11.05 -20.14
N THR A 64 -14.28 11.09 -20.40
CA THR A 64 -13.70 11.56 -21.67
C THR A 64 -13.68 10.48 -22.76
N GLY A 65 -14.32 9.32 -22.55
CA GLY A 65 -14.38 8.24 -23.54
C GLY A 65 -13.02 7.62 -23.84
N PHE A 66 -12.10 7.59 -22.86
CA PHE A 66 -10.71 7.15 -23.00
C PHE A 66 -9.86 8.02 -23.94
N ASP A 67 -10.30 9.24 -24.29
CA ASP A 67 -9.46 10.23 -24.97
C ASP A 67 -8.43 10.78 -23.99
N THR A 68 -7.16 10.39 -24.19
CA THR A 68 -6.05 10.80 -23.34
C THR A 68 -5.73 12.29 -23.49
N ARG A 69 -5.99 12.91 -24.64
CA ARG A 69 -5.76 14.35 -24.83
C ARG A 69 -6.79 15.16 -24.06
N ALA A 70 -8.07 14.80 -24.18
CA ALA A 70 -9.14 15.43 -23.41
C ALA A 70 -8.89 15.28 -21.89
N PHE A 71 -8.51 14.08 -21.45
CA PHE A 71 -8.13 13.81 -20.06
C PHE A 71 -7.02 14.73 -19.55
N GLN A 72 -5.94 14.90 -20.33
CA GLN A 72 -4.80 15.77 -19.97
C GLN A 72 -5.22 17.24 -19.85
N GLN A 73 -6.06 17.73 -20.77
CA GLN A 73 -6.54 19.11 -20.74
C GLN A 73 -7.40 19.39 -19.50
N GLU A 74 -8.22 18.43 -19.09
CA GLU A 74 -9.11 18.59 -17.94
C GLU A 74 -8.37 18.44 -16.59
N THR A 75 -7.39 17.55 -16.53
CA THR A 75 -6.76 17.14 -15.25
C THR A 75 -5.34 17.63 -15.05
N PHE A 76 -4.69 18.16 -16.09
CA PHE A 76 -3.25 18.42 -16.16
C PHE A 76 -2.39 17.18 -15.81
N ASN A 77 -2.93 16.00 -16.05
CA ASN A 77 -2.29 14.73 -15.72
C ASN A 77 -1.92 13.96 -16.99
N PHE A 78 -0.64 13.59 -17.07
CA PHE A 78 -0.02 12.98 -18.25
C PHE A 78 0.26 11.48 -18.10
N VAL A 79 -0.32 10.83 -17.08
CA VAL A 79 -0.05 9.42 -16.76
C VAL A 79 -0.32 8.45 -17.93
N TYR A 80 -1.33 8.75 -18.76
CA TYR A 80 -1.72 7.91 -19.90
C TYR A 80 -1.05 8.29 -21.23
N ALA A 81 -0.38 9.44 -21.29
CA ALA A 81 0.09 10.02 -22.55
C ALA A 81 1.60 10.03 -22.69
N GLU A 82 2.33 10.15 -21.58
CA GLU A 82 3.78 10.22 -21.62
C GLU A 82 4.43 8.84 -21.47
N PRO A 83 5.51 8.58 -22.22
CA PRO A 83 6.40 7.48 -21.94
C PRO A 83 7.27 7.77 -20.69
N THR A 84 7.93 6.75 -20.18
CA THR A 84 9.02 6.90 -19.21
C THR A 84 10.26 7.53 -19.86
N ASN A 85 10.98 8.40 -19.14
CA ASN A 85 12.14 9.12 -19.67
C ASN A 85 13.31 8.21 -20.11
N THR A 86 13.51 7.09 -19.42
CA THR A 86 14.67 6.21 -19.66
C THR A 86 14.35 5.09 -20.63
N LEU A 87 13.22 4.39 -20.44
CA LEU A 87 12.89 3.18 -21.20
C LEU A 87 11.97 3.44 -22.40
N GLY A 88 11.39 4.64 -22.52
CA GLY A 88 10.48 4.99 -23.62
C GLY A 88 9.14 4.24 -23.62
N ILE A 89 8.89 3.34 -22.66
CA ILE A 89 7.63 2.60 -22.54
C ILE A 89 6.52 3.48 -21.93
N PRO A 90 5.23 3.23 -22.23
CA PRO A 90 4.13 3.99 -21.63
C PRO A 90 4.17 3.94 -20.09
N LYS A 91 4.14 5.11 -19.45
CA LYS A 91 4.24 5.27 -17.99
C LYS A 91 3.20 4.45 -17.23
N ILE A 92 2.00 4.36 -17.81
CA ILE A 92 0.87 3.62 -17.23
C ILE A 92 1.22 2.18 -16.86
N TRP A 93 1.95 1.46 -17.73
CA TRP A 93 2.27 0.05 -17.49
C TRP A 93 3.14 -0.15 -16.25
N VAL A 94 4.10 0.74 -16.04
CA VAL A 94 4.96 0.71 -14.85
C VAL A 94 4.16 1.11 -13.63
N TRP A 95 3.32 2.15 -13.75
CA TRP A 95 2.58 2.71 -12.63
C TRP A 95 1.46 1.80 -12.12
N LEU A 96 0.94 0.87 -12.93
CA LEU A 96 -0.05 -0.13 -12.51
C LEU A 96 0.40 -1.02 -11.34
N VAL A 97 1.71 -1.07 -11.04
CA VAL A 97 2.21 -1.73 -9.82
C VAL A 97 1.67 -1.06 -8.55
N MET A 98 1.42 0.25 -8.56
CA MET A 98 0.97 1.01 -7.39
C MET A 98 -0.42 0.59 -6.90
N PRO A 99 -1.48 0.57 -7.73
CA PRO A 99 -2.78 0.08 -7.28
C PRO A 99 -2.72 -1.38 -6.84
N LEU A 100 -1.97 -2.23 -7.55
CA LEU A 100 -1.83 -3.64 -7.17
C LEU A 100 -1.18 -3.81 -5.79
N PHE A 101 -0.06 -3.13 -5.55
CA PHE A 101 0.61 -3.09 -4.25
C PHE A 101 -0.31 -2.56 -3.15
N THR A 102 -1.06 -1.50 -3.44
CA THR A 102 -1.96 -0.85 -2.48
C THR A 102 -3.09 -1.79 -2.04
N LEU A 103 -3.63 -2.60 -2.95
CA LEU A 103 -4.64 -3.60 -2.60
C LEU A 103 -4.07 -4.66 -1.64
N GLY A 104 -2.86 -5.17 -1.91
CA GLY A 104 -2.17 -6.09 -1.00
C GLY A 104 -1.89 -5.47 0.36
N LEU A 105 -1.40 -4.22 0.37
CA LEU A 105 -1.14 -3.47 1.58
C LEU A 105 -2.40 -3.30 2.45
N ILE A 106 -3.54 -2.93 1.85
CA ILE A 106 -4.82 -2.82 2.57
C ILE A 106 -5.23 -4.18 3.13
N LEU A 107 -5.16 -5.24 2.33
CA LEU A 107 -5.56 -6.59 2.75
C LEU A 107 -4.77 -7.05 3.98
N HIS A 108 -3.44 -6.94 3.95
CA HIS A 108 -2.59 -7.35 5.06
C HIS A 108 -2.75 -6.43 6.28
N ALA A 109 -2.89 -5.12 6.09
CA ALA A 109 -3.11 -4.18 7.19
C ALA A 109 -4.43 -4.44 7.92
N VAL A 110 -5.52 -4.70 7.18
CA VAL A 110 -6.82 -5.06 7.76
C VAL A 110 -6.73 -6.39 8.52
N HIS A 111 -6.11 -7.42 7.92
CA HIS A 111 -5.93 -8.71 8.58
C HIS A 111 -5.16 -8.56 9.89
N ASN A 112 -4.03 -7.86 9.87
CA ASN A 112 -3.18 -7.64 11.05
C ASN A 112 -3.92 -6.90 12.17
N LEU A 113 -4.69 -5.87 11.81
CA LEU A 113 -5.48 -5.10 12.78
C LEU A 113 -6.59 -5.96 13.41
N ILE A 114 -7.32 -6.76 12.61
CA ILE A 114 -8.36 -7.66 13.11
C ILE A 114 -7.76 -8.72 14.05
N ALA A 115 -6.65 -9.35 13.66
CA ALA A 115 -5.95 -10.33 14.49
C ALA A 115 -5.49 -9.71 15.83
N GLY A 116 -4.91 -8.52 15.79
CA GLY A 116 -4.49 -7.77 16.99
C GLY A 116 -5.64 -7.42 17.92
N LEU A 117 -6.78 -7.01 17.37
CA LEU A 117 -8.01 -6.73 18.11
C LEU A 117 -8.59 -8.01 18.74
N ARG A 118 -8.54 -9.15 18.06
CA ARG A 118 -8.94 -10.46 18.59
C ARG A 118 -7.97 -11.01 19.64
N GLY A 119 -6.73 -10.52 19.66
CA GLY A 119 -5.70 -10.98 20.58
C GLY A 119 -5.00 -12.26 20.11
N GLU A 120 -5.10 -12.54 18.82
CA GLU A 120 -4.35 -13.62 18.17
C GLU A 120 -2.84 -13.30 18.29
N ALA A 121 -2.05 -14.31 18.65
CA ALA A 121 -0.60 -14.19 18.60
C ALA A 121 -0.18 -14.11 17.12
N PRO A 122 0.83 -13.30 16.77
CA PRO A 122 1.36 -13.30 15.41
C PRO A 122 1.81 -14.73 15.06
N GLU A 123 1.55 -15.16 13.82
CA GLU A 123 2.10 -16.43 13.34
C GLU A 123 3.62 -16.40 13.50
N PRO A 124 4.23 -17.49 14.01
CA PRO A 124 5.68 -17.55 14.15
C PRO A 124 6.31 -17.39 12.77
N GLU A 125 7.27 -16.46 12.68
CA GLU A 125 8.14 -16.29 11.52
C GLU A 125 8.69 -17.68 11.15
N GLN A 126 8.31 -18.19 9.98
CA GLN A 126 8.84 -19.45 9.48
C GLN A 126 10.32 -19.22 9.17
N ALA A 127 11.18 -19.47 10.15
CA ALA A 127 12.61 -19.51 10.00
C ALA A 127 12.97 -20.65 9.04
N THR A 128 13.15 -20.31 7.76
CA THR A 128 13.82 -21.15 6.75
C THR A 128 15.19 -20.60 6.44
#